data_AF-A0A4Q2Z0W6-F1
#
_entry.id   AF-A0A4Q2Z0W6-F1
#
_cell.length_a   1.000
_cell.length_b   1.000
_cell.length_c   1.000
_cell.angle_alpha   90.00
_cell.angle_beta   90.00
_cell.angle_gamma   90.00
#
_symmetry.space_group_name_H-M   'P 1'
#
loop_
_entity.id
_entity.type
_entity.pdbx_description
1 polymer ?
#
loop_
_entity_poly.entity_id
_entity_poly.type
_entity_poly.pdbx_seq_one_letter_code
_entity_poly.pdbx_strand_id
1 'polypeptide(L)'
;GEVGRGVYHRVARNGTHVGAALARLGLVERIALTPEGIPAERACKAIDIAIEARLPVLNFSFHSPSLQPGNTPYVRSFADLDLFYRWWDIVLDHLARRGVEATTAAGILAAAERKITPEPAP
;
A
#
# COMPACT_ATOMS: atom_id res chain seq x y z
N GLY A 1 -5.68 -7.31 -49.16
CA GLY A 1 -4.49 -6.99 -48.36
C GLY A 1 -4.96 -6.30 -47.12
N GLU A 2 -4.93 -6.95 -45.97
CA GLU A 2 -3.78 -6.95 -45.01
C GLU A 2 -3.95 -5.80 -44.01
N VAL A 3 -4.53 -6.00 -42.81
CA VAL A 3 -4.04 -6.71 -41.60
C VAL A 3 -3.00 -5.90 -40.82
N GLY A 4 -3.27 -5.64 -39.53
CA GLY A 4 -2.20 -5.32 -38.57
C GLY A 4 -2.51 -4.41 -37.37
N ARG A 5 -3.59 -4.61 -36.61
CA ARG A 5 -3.67 -4.10 -35.23
C ARG A 5 -4.27 -5.16 -34.30
N GLY A 6 -3.41 -6.05 -33.83
CA GLY A 6 -3.81 -7.12 -32.92
C GLY A 6 -2.62 -7.77 -32.26
N VAL A 7 -2.10 -7.16 -31.19
CA VAL A 7 -1.48 -7.87 -30.06
C VAL A 7 -1.57 -6.93 -28.85
N TYR A 8 -2.65 -6.97 -28.06
CA TYR A 8 -2.61 -6.58 -26.63
C TYR A 8 -3.85 -7.06 -25.84
N HIS A 9 -4.49 -8.16 -26.25
CA HIS A 9 -5.60 -8.70 -25.46
C HIS A 9 -5.67 -10.23 -25.52
N ARG A 10 -4.65 -10.92 -25.00
CA ARG A 10 -4.77 -12.37 -24.71
C ARG A 10 -3.84 -12.91 -23.61
N VAL A 11 -3.57 -12.14 -22.55
CA VAL A 11 -2.94 -12.72 -21.33
C VAL A 11 -3.80 -12.51 -20.07
N ALA A 12 -4.82 -11.65 -20.12
CA ALA A 12 -5.69 -11.39 -18.97
C ALA A 12 -6.85 -12.41 -18.79
N ARG A 13 -6.66 -13.70 -19.09
CA ARG A 13 -7.75 -14.71 -18.97
C ARG A 13 -7.51 -15.91 -18.05
N ASN A 14 -6.36 -16.05 -17.41
CA ASN A 14 -6.11 -17.17 -16.47
C ASN A 14 -5.70 -16.75 -15.04
N GLY A 15 -6.01 -15.52 -14.59
CA GLY A 15 -5.65 -15.02 -13.26
C GLY A 15 -6.81 -14.76 -12.28
N THR A 16 -8.05 -15.11 -12.63
CA THR A 16 -9.26 -14.54 -12.02
C THR A 16 -9.74 -15.16 -10.71
N HIS A 17 -8.98 -16.05 -10.07
CA HIS A 17 -9.42 -16.66 -8.80
C HIS A 17 -8.47 -16.44 -7.62
N VAL A 18 -7.18 -16.23 -7.86
CA VAL A 18 -6.19 -16.07 -6.77
C VAL A 18 -6.24 -14.66 -6.17
N GLY A 19 -6.31 -13.62 -7.01
CA GLY A 19 -6.45 -12.23 -6.54
C GLY A 19 -7.79 -11.97 -5.83
N ALA A 20 -8.86 -12.66 -6.27
CA ALA A 20 -10.17 -12.58 -5.64
C ALA A 20 -10.26 -13.35 -4.31
N ALA A 21 -9.47 -14.41 -4.13
CA ALA A 21 -9.42 -15.17 -2.88
C ALA A 21 -8.77 -14.37 -1.74
N LEU A 22 -7.74 -13.56 -2.04
CA LEU A 22 -7.11 -12.66 -1.06
C LEU A 22 -8.10 -11.60 -0.52
N ALA A 23 -9.03 -11.13 -1.34
CA ALA A 23 -10.05 -10.17 -0.93
C ALA A 23 -11.15 -10.76 -0.03
N ARG A 24 -11.29 -12.09 0.04
CA ARG A 24 -12.39 -12.77 0.77
C ARG A 24 -11.99 -13.35 2.13
N LEU A 25 -10.70 -13.29 2.51
CA LEU A 25 -10.21 -13.77 3.81
C LEU A 25 -10.44 -12.79 4.98
N GLY A 26 -11.28 -11.77 4.82
CA GLY A 26 -11.73 -10.93 5.95
C GLY A 26 -10.64 -10.10 6.66
N LEU A 27 -9.44 -10.01 6.06
CA LEU A 27 -8.24 -9.40 6.63
C LEU A 27 -7.96 -7.98 6.12
N VAL A 28 -8.96 -7.32 5.52
CA VAL A 28 -8.88 -5.88 5.22
C VAL A 28 -9.57 -5.14 6.36
N GLU A 29 -8.94 -5.14 7.54
CA GLU A 29 -9.18 -4.06 8.48
C GLU A 29 -8.63 -2.80 7.78
N ARG A 30 -9.53 -2.01 7.16
CA ARG A 30 -9.17 -0.79 6.44
C ARG A 30 -8.76 0.29 7.44
N ILE A 31 -7.56 0.18 7.98
CA ILE A 31 -6.99 1.28 8.73
C ILE A 31 -6.47 2.31 7.71
N ALA A 32 -7.01 3.52 7.77
CA ALA A 32 -6.61 4.61 6.89
C ALA A 32 -5.19 5.06 7.25
N LEU A 33 -4.22 4.62 6.46
CA LEU A 33 -2.81 5.03 6.55
C LEU A 33 -2.57 6.21 5.60
N THR A 34 -2.97 7.40 6.03
CA THR A 34 -2.91 8.63 5.25
C THR A 34 -2.53 9.83 6.13
N PRO A 35 -1.74 10.80 5.64
CA PRO A 35 -1.56 12.10 6.30
C PRO A 35 -2.82 12.98 6.28
N GLU A 36 -3.86 12.63 5.52
CA GLU A 36 -5.06 13.44 5.32
C GLU A 36 -6.09 13.24 6.44
N GLY A 37 -5.91 13.98 7.54
CA GLY A 37 -6.86 13.99 8.66
C GLY A 37 -6.66 12.85 9.67
N ILE A 38 -5.64 12.01 9.50
CA ILE A 38 -5.26 10.98 10.48
C ILE A 38 -3.98 11.42 11.20
N PRO A 39 -4.00 11.59 12.53
CA PRO A 39 -2.78 11.88 13.30
C PRO A 39 -1.75 10.76 13.18
N ALA A 40 -0.47 11.14 13.11
CA ALA A 40 0.64 10.20 12.93
C ALA A 40 0.69 9.14 14.05
N GLU A 41 0.32 9.51 15.28
CA GLU A 41 0.31 8.59 16.43
C GLU A 41 -0.76 7.50 16.27
N ARG A 42 -1.91 7.83 15.65
CA ARG A 42 -2.94 6.82 15.32
C ARG A 42 -2.46 5.90 14.21
N ALA A 43 -1.76 6.44 13.21
CA ALA A 43 -1.16 5.63 12.15
C ALA A 43 -0.08 4.68 12.71
N CYS A 44 0.76 5.13 13.64
CA CYS A 44 1.77 4.27 14.29
C CYS A 44 1.12 3.13 15.07
N LYS A 45 0.06 3.41 15.85
CA LYS A 45 -0.69 2.36 16.56
C LYS A 45 -1.31 1.36 15.60
N ALA A 46 -1.84 1.82 14.48
CA ALA A 46 -2.39 0.96 13.44
C ALA A 46 -1.33 0.06 12.80
N ILE A 47 -0.14 0.60 12.54
CA ILE A 47 1.01 -0.16 12.05
C ILE A 47 1.39 -1.24 13.06
N ASP A 48 1.42 -0.92 14.35
CA ASP A 48 1.74 -1.88 15.41
C ASP A 48 0.76 -3.06 15.43
N ILE A 49 -0.54 -2.77 15.38
CA ILE A 49 -1.62 -3.77 15.30
C ILE A 49 -1.48 -4.63 14.04
N ALA A 50 -1.20 -4.01 12.89
CA ALA A 50 -1.03 -4.71 11.63
C ALA A 50 0.19 -5.65 11.63
N ILE A 51 1.29 -5.25 12.28
CA ILE A 51 2.47 -6.10 12.47
C ILE A 51 2.15 -7.27 13.39
N GLU A 52 1.45 -7.04 14.50
CA GLU A 52 1.01 -8.09 15.42
C GLU A 52 0.08 -9.10 14.73
N ALA A 53 -0.80 -8.61 13.84
CA ALA A 53 -1.65 -9.43 12.98
C ALA A 53 -0.90 -10.12 11.82
N ARG A 54 0.43 -9.90 11.69
CA ARG A 54 1.29 -10.44 10.63
C ARG A 54 0.78 -10.13 9.22
N LEU A 55 0.27 -8.91 9.00
CA LEU A 55 -0.14 -8.47 7.68
C LEU A 55 1.08 -8.39 6.75
N PRO A 56 1.00 -8.94 5.52
CA PRO A 56 2.17 -9.04 4.64
C PRO A 56 2.51 -7.73 3.93
N VAL A 57 1.55 -6.79 3.84
CA VAL A 57 1.70 -5.52 3.12
C VAL A 57 0.95 -4.42 3.86
N LEU A 58 1.61 -3.29 4.07
CA LEU A 58 1.01 -2.03 4.50
C LEU A 58 0.95 -1.09 3.30
N ASN A 59 -0.23 -0.54 3.02
CA ASN A 59 -0.41 0.39 1.91
C ASN A 59 -0.78 1.77 2.43
N PHE A 60 0.00 2.77 2.05
CA PHE A 60 -0.22 4.17 2.42
C PHE A 60 -0.67 4.95 1.19
N SER A 61 -1.61 5.87 1.37
CA SER A 61 -2.16 6.63 0.24
C SER A 61 -2.55 8.03 0.64
N PHE A 62 -2.36 8.97 -0.28
CA PHE A 62 -2.82 10.35 -0.18
C PHE A 62 -3.20 10.85 -1.58
N HIS A 63 -3.92 11.97 -1.65
CA HIS A 63 -4.27 12.59 -2.91
C HIS A 63 -3.20 13.61 -3.31
N SER A 64 -2.68 13.51 -4.55
CA SER A 64 -1.65 14.43 -5.04
C SER A 64 -2.00 15.93 -4.94
N PRO A 65 -3.28 16.38 -4.98
CA PRO A 65 -3.61 17.77 -4.71
C PRO A 65 -3.16 18.27 -3.32
N SER A 66 -3.03 17.39 -2.32
CA SER A 66 -2.53 17.77 -0.98
C SER A 66 -1.07 18.21 -0.98
N LEU A 67 -0.31 17.98 -2.06
CA LEU A 67 1.06 18.49 -2.22
C LEU A 67 1.10 19.97 -2.61
N GLN A 68 -0.03 20.58 -2.93
CA GLN A 68 -0.14 21.99 -3.26
C GLN A 68 -1.12 22.69 -2.29
N PRO A 69 -0.66 23.69 -1.52
CA PRO A 69 -1.53 24.44 -0.62
C PRO A 69 -2.76 25.02 -1.31
N GLY A 70 -3.92 24.88 -0.67
CA GLY A 70 -5.21 25.43 -1.13
C GLY A 70 -6.02 24.50 -2.05
N ASN A 71 -5.45 23.39 -2.52
CA ASN A 71 -6.15 22.45 -3.38
C ASN A 71 -6.99 21.41 -2.60
N THR A 72 -6.72 21.21 -1.30
CA THR A 72 -7.51 20.31 -0.45
C THR A 72 -7.84 20.97 0.90
N PRO A 73 -8.91 20.51 1.59
CA PRO A 73 -9.19 20.96 2.94
C PRO A 73 -8.13 20.58 3.98
N TYR A 74 -7.26 19.61 3.66
CA TYR A 74 -6.21 19.08 4.55
C TYR A 74 -4.93 19.93 4.51
N VAL A 75 -4.62 20.52 3.36
CA VAL A 75 -3.42 21.36 3.18
C VAL A 75 -3.85 22.70 2.62
N ARG A 76 -4.09 23.68 3.51
CA ARG A 76 -4.61 25.01 3.15
C ARG A 76 -3.50 26.05 3.04
N SER A 77 -2.38 25.80 3.70
CA SER A 77 -1.22 26.68 3.78
C SER A 77 0.09 25.90 3.64
N PHE A 78 1.20 26.62 3.47
CA PHE A 78 2.54 26.01 3.51
C PHE A 78 2.84 25.38 4.88
N ALA A 79 2.36 25.96 5.98
CA ALA A 79 2.50 25.37 7.31
C ALA A 79 1.76 24.02 7.41
N ASP A 80 0.60 23.88 6.77
CA ASP A 80 -0.10 22.59 6.72
C ASP A 80 0.66 21.57 5.86
N LEU A 81 1.36 22.02 4.80
CA LEU A 81 2.19 21.16 3.98
C LEU A 81 3.43 20.66 4.76
N ASP A 82 4.02 21.50 5.59
CA ASP A 82 5.10 21.09 6.50
C ASP A 82 4.62 20.03 7.50
N LEU A 83 3.40 20.19 8.03
CA LEU A 83 2.78 19.17 8.90
C LEU A 83 2.49 17.87 8.14
N PHE A 84 2.06 17.96 6.87
CA PHE A 84 1.88 16.82 5.98
C PHE A 84 3.19 16.04 5.79
N TYR A 85 4.32 16.71 5.57
CA TYR A 85 5.62 16.03 5.46
C TYR A 85 6.13 15.49 6.80
N ARG A 86 5.95 16.24 7.89
CA ARG A 86 6.30 15.76 9.23
C ARG A 86 5.56 14.47 9.61
N TRP A 87 4.33 14.31 9.13
CA TRP A 87 3.59 13.06 9.29
C TRP A 87 4.35 11.87 8.69
N TRP A 88 4.92 12.04 7.49
CA TRP A 88 5.72 11.01 6.84
C TRP A 88 7.02 10.74 7.59
N ASP A 89 7.71 11.76 8.08
CA ASP A 89 8.92 11.57 8.89
C ASP A 89 8.65 10.66 10.09
N ILE A 90 7.58 10.94 10.85
CA ILE A 90 7.20 10.15 12.02
C ILE A 90 6.87 8.71 11.65
N VAL A 91 6.06 8.52 10.60
CA VAL A 91 5.58 7.20 10.18
C VAL A 91 6.70 6.35 9.58
N LEU A 92 7.56 6.91 8.74
CA LEU A 92 8.67 6.20 8.11
C LEU A 92 9.74 5.81 9.14
N ASP A 93 10.05 6.71 10.09
CA ASP A 93 10.95 6.42 11.21
C ASP A 93 10.38 5.31 12.11
N HIS A 94 9.06 5.31 12.34
CA HIS A 94 8.39 4.24 13.06
C HIS A 94 8.48 2.89 12.33
N LEU A 95 8.22 2.87 11.02
CA LEU A 95 8.36 1.66 10.19
C LEU A 95 9.80 1.12 10.23
N ALA A 96 10.80 2.00 10.13
CA ALA A 96 12.21 1.63 10.20
C ALA A 96 12.57 0.98 11.54
N ARG A 97 12.13 1.54 12.68
CA ARG A 97 12.31 0.92 14.01
C ARG A 97 11.66 -0.46 14.12
N ARG A 98 10.57 -0.68 13.41
CA ARG A 98 9.83 -1.95 13.38
C ARG A 98 10.41 -2.95 12.37
N GLY A 99 11.45 -2.59 11.63
CA GLY A 99 12.06 -3.44 10.61
C GLY A 99 11.17 -3.67 9.38
N VAL A 100 10.23 -2.75 9.11
CA VAL A 100 9.40 -2.81 7.90
C VAL A 100 10.13 -2.15 6.75
N GLU A 101 10.26 -2.88 5.64
CA GLU A 101 10.96 -2.41 4.45
C GLU A 101 9.99 -1.97 3.35
N ALA A 102 10.39 -0.98 2.57
CA ALA A 102 9.68 -0.59 1.36
C ALA A 102 9.78 -1.69 0.29
N THR A 103 8.73 -1.84 -0.50
CA THR A 103 8.70 -2.81 -1.60
C THR A 103 8.10 -2.21 -2.86
N THR A 104 8.21 -2.94 -3.96
CA THR A 104 7.61 -2.58 -5.25
C THR A 104 6.45 -3.50 -5.57
N ALA A 105 5.64 -3.15 -6.57
CA ALA A 105 4.59 -4.04 -7.07
C ALA A 105 5.15 -5.42 -7.48
N ALA A 106 6.34 -5.45 -8.11
CA ALA A 106 7.02 -6.69 -8.46
C ALA A 106 7.43 -7.50 -7.21
N GLY A 107 7.92 -6.82 -6.16
CA GLY A 107 8.25 -7.44 -4.88
C GLY A 107 7.03 -8.07 -4.19
N ILE A 108 5.87 -7.40 -4.26
CA ILE A 108 4.60 -7.94 -3.75
C ILE A 108 4.20 -9.20 -4.51
N LEU A 109 4.28 -9.19 -5.85
CA LEU A 109 3.97 -10.35 -6.69
C LEU A 109 4.89 -11.53 -6.36
N ALA A 110 6.21 -11.30 -6.27
CA ALA A 110 7.17 -12.35 -5.91
C ALA A 110 6.92 -12.93 -4.50
N ALA A 111 6.52 -12.10 -3.53
CA ALA A 111 6.17 -12.57 -2.19
C ALA A 111 4.89 -13.42 -2.19
N ALA A 112 3.90 -13.05 -3.01
CA ALA A 112 2.68 -13.83 -3.17
C ALA A 112 2.94 -15.20 -3.81
N GLU A 113 3.80 -15.26 -4.84
CA GLU A 113 4.20 -16.51 -5.50
C GLU A 113 4.89 -17.49 -4.54
N ARG A 114 5.87 -17.03 -3.74
CA ARG A 114 6.53 -17.87 -2.72
C ARG A 114 5.56 -18.47 -1.70
N LYS A 115 4.48 -17.77 -1.38
CA LYS A 115 3.47 -18.26 -0.44
C LYS A 115 2.55 -19.33 -1.06
N ILE A 116 2.40 -19.34 -2.38
CA ILE A 116 1.57 -20.29 -3.13
C ILE A 116 2.34 -21.59 -3.42
N THR A 117 3.64 -21.51 -3.65
CA THR A 117 4.52 -22.68 -3.79
C THR A 117 5.33 -22.89 -2.52
N PRO A 118 4.85 -23.69 -1.54
CA PRO A 118 5.67 -24.04 -0.40
C PRO A 118 6.90 -24.82 -0.88
N GLU A 119 8.06 -24.50 -0.31
CA GLU A 119 9.31 -25.23 -0.52
C GLU A 119 9.09 -26.73 -0.24
N PRO A 120 9.59 -27.65 -1.08
CA PRO A 120 9.48 -29.08 -0.80
C PRO A 120 10.16 -29.35 0.55
N ALA A 121 9.43 -29.99 1.47
CA ALA A 121 9.96 -30.41 2.76
C ALA A 121 11.22 -31.27 2.58
N PRO A 122 12.21 -31.17 3.51
CA PRO A 122 13.48 -31.89 3.42
C PRO A 122 13.30 -33.42 3.42
#